data_AF-A0A6L9ESW1-F1
#
_entry.id   AF-A0A6L9ESW1-F1
#
_cell.length_a   1.000
_cell.length_b   1.000
_cell.length_c   1.000
_cell.angle_alpha   90.00
_cell.angle_beta   90.00
_cell.angle_gamma   90.00
#
_symmetry.space_group_name_H-M   'P 1'
#
loop_
_entity.id
_entity.type
_entity.pdbx_description
1 polymer ?
#
loop_
_entity_poly.entity_id
_entity_poly.type
_entity_poly.pdbx_seq_one_letter_code
_entity_poly.pdbx_strand_id
1 'polypeptide(L)'
;MDNVRDVIQALYKCNIYPESLSFEFLSQHRTDNEIYKLLLEYKNINQFLHLYRDKLKTQIGGDGRIHGMWSIDGSKTGRMSCSGPNLQGFPNSMKEFFMPEEGNVYVIGDYKQIELKILAEFARETTMIKAFKEEKDIHAETAAFLFQKDISLIDEGARGLGKRVNFAQCYGVSSYGLPKILKKEGIIITKSQADYIINLFYRKYPNIYRFHNMLLTSDSIRSVGGKVWTDIPKGDGKRLNLPIQASAAEGFKEGLKLLVEELESRPSWKIVNVIHDEAILEVNKYEAEQAKDILEDCMRRGMEKILKVVPVVVDMKIANKWEK
;
A
#
# COMPACT_ATOMS: atom_id res chain seq x y z
N MET A 1 11.06 27.43 -18.00
CA MET A 1 11.76 26.24 -17.46
C MET A 1 11.47 24.97 -18.26
N ASP A 2 10.64 25.02 -19.32
CA ASP A 2 10.22 23.83 -20.06
C ASP A 2 11.20 23.36 -21.13
N ASN A 3 12.15 24.23 -21.51
CA ASN A 3 13.28 23.88 -22.37
C ASN A 3 14.52 23.55 -21.52
N VAL A 4 14.94 22.30 -21.55
CA VAL A 4 16.11 21.80 -20.80
C VAL A 4 17.40 22.54 -21.20
N ARG A 5 17.56 22.91 -22.47
CA ARG A 5 18.77 23.61 -22.94
C ARG A 5 18.91 24.99 -22.31
N ASP A 6 17.80 25.74 -22.25
CA ASP A 6 17.80 27.09 -21.70
C ASP A 6 18.07 27.07 -20.19
N VAL A 7 17.54 26.05 -19.50
CA VAL A 7 17.83 25.83 -18.06
C VAL A 7 19.31 25.52 -17.85
N ILE A 8 19.91 24.63 -18.65
CA ILE A 8 21.34 24.32 -18.55
C ILE A 8 22.19 25.57 -18.81
N GLN A 9 21.87 26.35 -19.84
CA GLN A 9 22.58 27.60 -20.14
C GLN A 9 22.48 28.61 -18.98
N ALA A 10 21.32 28.72 -18.34
CA ALA A 10 21.15 29.58 -17.17
C ALA A 10 21.98 29.09 -15.98
N LEU A 11 22.01 27.77 -15.72
CA LEU A 11 22.85 27.19 -14.67
C LEU A 11 24.34 27.44 -14.91
N TYR A 12 24.80 27.30 -16.16
CA TYR A 12 26.19 27.58 -16.52
C TYR A 12 26.58 29.04 -16.28
N LYS A 13 25.68 29.99 -16.55
CA LYS A 13 25.89 31.42 -16.22
C LYS A 13 26.02 31.67 -14.72
N CYS A 14 25.47 30.79 -13.89
CA CYS A 14 25.59 30.83 -12.43
C CYS A 14 26.74 29.95 -11.89
N ASN A 15 27.65 29.46 -12.75
CA ASN A 15 28.73 28.53 -12.41
C ASN A 15 28.26 27.20 -11.80
N ILE A 16 27.08 26.72 -12.22
CA ILE A 16 26.53 25.43 -11.80
C ILE A 16 26.52 24.50 -13.01
N TYR A 17 27.23 23.38 -12.91
CA TYR A 17 27.47 22.46 -14.04
C TYR A 17 26.91 21.07 -13.75
N PRO A 18 25.57 20.87 -13.87
CA PRO A 18 24.97 19.57 -13.62
C PRO A 18 25.36 18.53 -14.68
N GLU A 19 25.62 17.29 -14.26
CA GLU A 19 25.78 16.16 -15.20
C GLU A 19 24.46 15.76 -15.86
N SER A 20 23.35 15.97 -15.16
CA SER A 20 22.00 15.66 -15.63
C SER A 20 20.97 16.57 -14.95
N LEU A 21 19.79 16.68 -15.53
CA LEU A 21 18.62 17.27 -14.87
C LEU A 21 17.51 16.23 -14.70
N SER A 22 17.82 14.92 -14.71
CA SER A 22 16.83 13.87 -14.48
C SER A 22 16.23 13.97 -13.07
N PHE A 23 15.02 13.41 -12.87
CA PHE A 23 14.42 13.33 -11.54
C PHE A 23 15.32 12.58 -10.55
N GLU A 24 16.01 11.52 -11.01
CA GLU A 24 16.92 10.75 -10.18
C GLU A 24 18.12 11.59 -9.73
N PHE A 25 18.78 12.28 -10.67
CA PHE A 25 19.90 13.16 -10.36
C PHE A 25 19.48 14.26 -9.38
N LEU A 26 18.42 15.01 -9.71
CA LEU A 26 17.94 16.10 -8.86
C LEU A 26 17.51 15.61 -7.48
N SER A 27 16.91 14.41 -7.37
CA SER A 27 16.55 13.80 -6.09
C SER A 27 17.77 13.45 -5.24
N GLN A 28 18.84 12.94 -5.86
CA GLN A 28 20.09 12.60 -5.18
C GLN A 28 20.85 13.85 -4.72
N HIS A 29 20.87 14.90 -5.55
CA HIS A 29 21.65 16.13 -5.34
C HIS A 29 20.86 17.30 -4.78
N ARG A 30 19.61 17.10 -4.34
CA ARG A 30 18.74 18.18 -3.81
C ARG A 30 19.33 18.92 -2.61
N THR A 31 20.23 18.29 -1.86
CA THR A 31 20.90 18.90 -0.70
C THR A 31 22.17 19.64 -1.08
N ASP A 32 22.67 19.43 -2.29
CA ASP A 32 23.98 19.91 -2.72
C ASP A 32 23.87 21.35 -3.25
N ASN A 33 22.69 21.73 -3.75
CA ASN A 33 22.40 23.06 -4.28
C ASN A 33 20.91 23.38 -4.19
N GLU A 34 20.56 24.57 -3.66
CA GLU A 34 19.16 25.01 -3.54
C GLU A 34 18.45 25.07 -4.90
N ILE A 35 19.16 25.40 -5.98
CA ILE A 35 18.57 25.41 -7.33
C ILE A 35 18.17 24.00 -7.78
N TYR A 36 18.92 22.95 -7.41
CA TYR A 36 18.53 21.57 -7.73
C TYR A 36 17.27 21.15 -6.98
N LYS A 37 17.13 21.56 -5.72
CA LYS A 37 15.90 21.37 -4.95
C LYS A 37 14.71 22.08 -5.59
N LEU A 38 14.84 23.36 -5.94
CA LEU A 38 13.77 24.14 -6.59
C LEU A 38 13.41 23.57 -7.98
N LEU A 39 14.39 23.11 -8.75
CA LEU A 39 14.13 22.44 -10.04
C LEU A 39 13.40 21.11 -9.86
N LEU A 40 13.73 20.34 -8.84
CA LEU A 40 13.01 19.11 -8.50
C LEU A 40 11.56 19.41 -8.12
N GLU A 41 11.34 20.40 -7.27
CA GLU A 41 10.00 20.86 -6.86
C GLU A 41 9.17 21.31 -8.07
N TYR A 42 9.73 22.17 -8.93
CA TYR A 42 9.08 22.59 -10.18
C TYR A 42 8.68 21.40 -11.04
N LYS A 43 9.60 20.46 -11.26
CA LYS A 43 9.33 19.27 -12.08
C LYS A 43 8.24 18.38 -11.48
N ASN A 44 8.23 18.19 -10.17
CA ASN A 44 7.19 17.44 -9.48
C ASN A 44 5.82 18.11 -9.66
N ILE A 45 5.74 19.43 -9.46
CA ILE A 45 4.50 20.20 -9.62
C ILE A 45 4.00 20.13 -11.07
N ASN A 46 4.89 20.35 -12.05
CA ASN A 46 4.52 20.28 -13.45
C ASN A 46 4.06 18.88 -13.88
N GLN A 47 4.75 17.82 -13.43
CA GLN A 47 4.32 16.46 -13.70
C GLN A 47 2.95 16.18 -13.07
N PHE A 48 2.71 16.65 -11.85
CA PHE A 48 1.44 16.53 -11.17
C PHE A 48 0.31 17.23 -11.95
N LEU A 49 0.50 18.50 -12.34
CA LEU A 49 -0.48 19.26 -13.10
C LEU A 49 -0.75 18.62 -14.47
N HIS A 50 0.29 18.18 -15.17
CA HIS A 50 0.12 17.49 -16.44
C HIS A 50 -0.71 16.21 -16.28
N LEU A 51 -0.42 15.38 -15.27
CA LEU A 51 -1.12 14.11 -15.07
C LEU A 51 -2.54 14.27 -14.52
N TYR A 52 -2.74 15.14 -13.53
CA TYR A 52 -3.96 15.19 -12.72
C TYR A 52 -4.85 16.40 -12.98
N ARG A 53 -4.40 17.37 -13.80
CA ARG A 53 -5.22 18.48 -14.30
C ARG A 53 -5.43 18.37 -15.80
N ASP A 54 -4.35 18.36 -16.57
CA ASP A 54 -4.45 18.52 -18.03
C ASP A 54 -4.89 17.21 -18.70
N LYS A 55 -4.23 16.10 -18.38
CA LYS A 55 -4.61 14.78 -18.87
C LYS A 55 -5.93 14.30 -18.26
N LEU A 56 -6.21 14.60 -17.00
CA LEU A 56 -7.44 14.16 -16.34
C LEU A 56 -8.69 14.75 -17.02
N LYS A 57 -8.64 16.02 -17.45
CA LYS A 57 -9.73 16.66 -18.20
C LYS A 57 -10.12 15.89 -19.46
N THR A 58 -9.16 15.27 -20.14
CA THR A 58 -9.44 14.48 -21.36
C THR A 58 -9.95 13.08 -21.06
N GLN A 59 -10.05 12.70 -19.78
CA GLN A 59 -10.46 11.37 -19.31
C GLN A 59 -11.84 11.38 -18.63
N ILE A 60 -12.47 12.55 -18.53
CA ILE A 60 -13.85 12.69 -18.06
C ILE A 60 -14.78 12.28 -19.20
N GLY A 61 -15.65 11.31 -18.93
CA GLY A 61 -16.66 10.82 -19.84
C GLY A 61 -17.80 11.82 -20.05
N GLY A 62 -18.67 11.56 -21.02
CA GLY A 62 -19.82 12.41 -21.31
C GLY A 62 -20.85 12.49 -20.17
N ASP A 63 -20.81 11.55 -19.25
CA ASP A 63 -21.60 11.52 -18.01
C ASP A 63 -20.96 12.31 -16.85
N GLY A 64 -19.82 12.98 -17.09
CA GLY A 64 -19.08 13.70 -16.06
C GLY A 64 -18.28 12.80 -15.11
N ARG A 65 -18.20 11.49 -15.38
CA ARG A 65 -17.47 10.51 -14.54
C ARG A 65 -16.19 10.04 -15.20
N ILE A 66 -15.31 9.42 -14.42
CA ILE A 66 -14.06 8.84 -14.92
C ILE A 66 -14.20 7.33 -14.95
N HIS A 67 -13.97 6.73 -16.13
CA HIS A 67 -14.17 5.30 -16.37
C HIS A 67 -12.81 4.63 -16.59
N GLY A 68 -12.34 3.89 -15.58
CA GLY A 68 -11.13 3.08 -15.69
C GLY A 68 -11.42 1.69 -16.24
N MET A 69 -10.48 1.13 -17.01
CA MET A 69 -10.52 -0.25 -17.48
C MET A 69 -9.87 -1.17 -16.45
N TRP A 70 -10.64 -2.10 -15.92
CA TRP A 70 -10.21 -3.06 -14.90
C TRP A 70 -9.81 -4.40 -15.50
N SER A 71 -8.64 -4.89 -15.11
CA SER A 71 -8.23 -6.28 -15.34
C SER A 71 -8.27 -7.02 -14.00
N ILE A 72 -9.09 -8.06 -13.93
CA ILE A 72 -9.33 -8.80 -12.68
C ILE A 72 -8.07 -9.55 -12.24
N ASP A 73 -7.26 -10.04 -13.17
CA ASP A 73 -6.06 -10.85 -12.93
C ASP A 73 -4.75 -10.20 -13.43
N GLY A 74 -4.76 -8.87 -13.62
CA GLY A 74 -3.73 -8.14 -14.36
C GLY A 74 -2.33 -8.04 -13.74
N SER A 75 -2.03 -8.71 -12.63
CA SER A 75 -0.71 -8.68 -11.99
C SER A 75 -0.19 -10.08 -11.63
N LYS A 76 1.14 -10.22 -11.48
CA LYS A 76 1.74 -11.49 -11.03
C LYS A 76 1.23 -11.95 -9.66
N THR A 77 0.83 -11.01 -8.79
CA THR A 77 0.21 -11.30 -7.49
C THR A 77 -1.27 -11.65 -7.61
N GLY A 78 -1.91 -11.43 -8.77
CA GLY A 78 -3.36 -11.63 -8.90
C GLY A 78 -4.19 -10.47 -8.33
N ARG A 79 -3.57 -9.36 -7.94
CA ARG A 79 -4.29 -8.09 -7.70
C ARG A 79 -4.91 -7.58 -9.00
N MET A 80 -6.08 -6.97 -8.87
CA MET A 80 -6.71 -6.23 -9.96
C MET A 80 -5.85 -5.02 -10.34
N SER A 81 -5.79 -4.72 -11.63
CA SER A 81 -5.14 -3.51 -12.15
C SER A 81 -6.16 -2.64 -12.87
N CYS A 82 -5.91 -1.33 -12.85
CA CYS A 82 -6.74 -0.33 -13.50
C CYS A 82 -5.89 0.49 -14.47
N SER A 83 -6.42 0.75 -15.67
CA SER A 83 -5.75 1.57 -16.68
C SER A 83 -6.74 2.42 -17.46
N GLY A 84 -6.25 3.48 -18.10
CA GLY A 84 -7.04 4.32 -18.99
C GLY A 84 -8.22 5.10 -18.38
N PRO A 85 -8.12 5.77 -17.22
CA PRO A 85 -6.95 6.02 -16.35
C PRO A 85 -6.72 5.01 -15.24
N ASN A 86 -5.53 5.05 -14.62
CA ASN A 86 -5.24 4.26 -13.42
C ASN A 86 -5.91 4.89 -12.19
N LEU A 87 -7.11 4.41 -11.84
CA LEU A 87 -7.88 4.85 -10.68
C LEU A 87 -7.25 4.47 -9.32
N GLN A 88 -6.36 3.46 -9.30
CA GLN A 88 -5.67 3.04 -8.08
C GLN A 88 -4.48 3.96 -7.73
N GLY A 89 -3.96 4.69 -8.72
CA GLY A 89 -2.72 5.47 -8.61
C GLY A 89 -2.94 6.95 -8.31
N PHE A 90 -4.15 7.37 -7.93
CA PHE A 90 -4.38 8.78 -7.57
C PHE A 90 -3.68 9.11 -6.23
N PRO A 91 -2.95 10.24 -6.16
CA PRO A 91 -2.33 10.68 -4.92
C PRO A 91 -3.43 11.09 -3.94
N ASN A 92 -3.14 10.97 -2.63
CA ASN A 92 -4.12 11.29 -1.59
C ASN A 92 -4.69 12.72 -1.72
N SER A 93 -3.88 13.68 -2.17
CA SER A 93 -4.31 15.06 -2.41
C SER A 93 -5.35 15.22 -3.52
N MET A 94 -5.50 14.22 -4.40
CA MET A 94 -6.52 14.24 -5.46
C MET A 94 -7.83 13.55 -5.05
N LYS A 95 -7.80 12.71 -4.00
CA LYS A 95 -8.97 11.90 -3.60
C LYS A 95 -10.17 12.78 -3.24
N GLU A 96 -9.93 13.92 -2.61
CA GLU A 96 -11.00 14.83 -2.17
C GLU A 96 -11.80 15.49 -3.29
N PHE A 97 -11.30 15.44 -4.54
CA PHE A 97 -12.02 15.96 -5.71
C PHE A 97 -12.99 14.94 -6.31
N PHE A 98 -13.00 13.70 -5.82
CA PHE A 98 -13.99 12.70 -6.19
C PHE A 98 -15.17 12.78 -5.24
N MET A 99 -16.32 13.17 -5.79
CA MET A 99 -17.56 13.41 -5.06
C MET A 99 -18.62 12.39 -5.48
N PRO A 100 -19.45 11.88 -4.54
CA PRO A 100 -20.64 11.13 -4.87
C PRO A 100 -21.64 12.02 -5.61
N GLU A 101 -22.59 11.40 -6.31
CA GLU A 101 -23.73 12.09 -6.91
C GLU A 101 -24.59 12.78 -5.83
N GLU A 102 -25.34 13.80 -6.21
CA GLU A 102 -26.18 14.54 -5.27
C GLU A 102 -27.18 13.62 -4.56
N GLY A 103 -27.24 13.71 -3.22
CA GLY A 103 -28.06 12.84 -2.38
C GLY A 103 -27.41 11.52 -1.99
N ASN A 104 -26.26 11.18 -2.59
CA ASN A 104 -25.47 9.99 -2.26
C ASN A 104 -24.30 10.33 -1.33
N VAL A 105 -23.73 9.28 -0.75
CA VAL A 105 -22.48 9.28 0.02
C VAL A 105 -21.61 8.11 -0.39
N TYR A 106 -20.31 8.18 -0.08
CA TYR A 106 -19.44 7.03 -0.16
C TYR A 106 -19.46 6.22 1.13
N VAL A 107 -19.48 4.90 0.98
CA VAL A 107 -19.22 3.94 2.04
C VAL A 107 -17.94 3.21 1.66
N ILE A 108 -16.90 3.42 2.46
CA ILE A 108 -15.54 2.98 2.20
C ILE A 108 -15.17 1.92 3.22
N GLY A 109 -14.70 0.77 2.75
CA GLY A 109 -14.12 -0.28 3.58
C GLY A 109 -12.68 -0.55 3.18
N ASP A 110 -11.73 -0.52 4.14
CA ASP A 110 -10.32 -0.84 3.93
C ASP A 110 -9.86 -1.90 4.94
N TYR A 111 -9.11 -2.92 4.52
CA TYR A 111 -8.64 -3.91 5.48
C TYR A 111 -7.50 -3.38 6.35
N LYS A 112 -7.67 -3.53 7.66
CA LYS A 112 -6.69 -3.06 8.63
C LYS A 112 -5.47 -4.01 8.69
N GLN A 113 -4.37 -3.60 8.06
CA GLN A 113 -3.06 -4.29 8.02
C GLN A 113 -3.12 -5.73 7.49
N ILE A 114 -3.86 -5.96 6.40
CA ILE A 114 -4.17 -7.33 5.97
C ILE A 114 -2.94 -8.18 5.62
N GLU A 115 -1.94 -7.58 4.96
CA GLU A 115 -0.73 -8.31 4.58
C GLU A 115 0.05 -8.83 5.80
N LEU A 116 0.10 -8.05 6.89
CA LEU A 116 0.73 -8.50 8.14
C LEU A 116 -0.08 -9.60 8.83
N LYS A 117 -1.41 -9.53 8.77
CA LYS A 117 -2.28 -10.58 9.31
C LYS A 117 -2.10 -11.91 8.56
N ILE A 118 -2.02 -11.84 7.23
CA ILE A 118 -1.74 -12.99 6.37
C ILE A 118 -0.35 -13.55 6.66
N LEU A 119 0.68 -12.69 6.78
CA LEU A 119 2.02 -13.13 7.16
C LEU A 119 2.02 -13.85 8.51
N ALA A 120 1.36 -13.28 9.52
CA ALA A 120 1.27 -13.87 10.85
C ALA A 120 0.64 -15.27 10.80
N GLU A 121 -0.44 -15.44 10.05
CA GLU A 121 -1.13 -16.72 9.94
C GLU A 121 -0.33 -17.76 9.16
N PHE A 122 0.24 -17.38 8.01
CA PHE A 122 1.04 -18.26 7.16
C PHE A 122 2.29 -18.75 7.86
N ALA A 123 3.01 -17.82 8.50
CA ALA A 123 4.16 -18.15 9.29
C ALA A 123 3.79 -18.92 10.57
N ARG A 124 2.50 -18.93 10.97
CA ARG A 124 2.05 -19.40 12.28
C ARG A 124 2.82 -18.68 13.40
N GLU A 125 3.00 -17.37 13.25
CA GLU A 125 3.74 -16.54 14.18
C GLU A 125 2.90 -16.21 15.41
N THR A 126 3.09 -16.99 16.47
CA THR A 126 2.24 -16.95 17.68
C THR A 126 2.26 -15.59 18.36
N THR A 127 3.41 -14.90 18.39
CA THR A 127 3.53 -13.58 19.01
C THR A 127 2.67 -12.54 18.28
N MET A 128 2.74 -12.54 16.95
CA MET A 128 2.00 -11.61 16.10
C MET A 128 0.50 -11.94 16.07
N ILE A 129 0.14 -13.23 15.99
CA ILE A 129 -1.26 -13.69 16.07
C ILE A 129 -1.88 -13.26 17.41
N LYS A 130 -1.17 -13.46 18.54
CA LYS A 130 -1.65 -13.05 19.86
C LYS A 130 -1.89 -11.55 19.93
N ALA A 131 -0.95 -10.74 19.45
CA ALA A 131 -1.09 -9.30 19.41
C ALA A 131 -2.32 -8.85 18.60
N PHE A 132 -2.61 -9.48 17.45
CA PHE A 132 -3.83 -9.18 16.69
C PHE A 132 -5.12 -9.57 17.42
N LYS A 133 -5.13 -10.72 18.12
CA LYS A 133 -6.30 -11.17 18.90
C LYS A 133 -6.56 -10.30 20.13
N GLU A 134 -5.52 -9.73 20.70
CA GLU A 134 -5.59 -8.81 21.85
C GLU A 134 -5.71 -7.35 21.42
N GLU A 135 -5.93 -7.08 20.12
CA GLU A 135 -6.04 -5.73 19.53
C GLU A 135 -4.87 -4.79 19.90
N LYS A 136 -3.69 -5.37 20.12
CA LYS A 136 -2.48 -4.61 20.46
C LYS A 136 -1.93 -3.87 19.25
N ASP A 137 -1.31 -2.73 19.51
CA ASP A 137 -0.56 -2.01 18.48
C ASP A 137 0.74 -2.76 18.14
N ILE A 138 0.68 -3.59 17.10
CA ILE A 138 1.82 -4.39 16.62
C ILE A 138 3.03 -3.53 16.22
N HIS A 139 2.80 -2.28 15.81
CA HIS A 139 3.88 -1.38 15.41
C HIS A 139 4.61 -0.84 16.64
N ALA A 140 3.89 -0.44 17.68
CA ALA A 140 4.45 -0.03 18.96
C ALA A 140 5.15 -1.22 19.66
N GLU A 141 4.55 -2.41 19.62
CA GLU A 141 5.14 -3.65 20.12
C GLU A 141 6.47 -3.99 19.44
N THR A 142 6.52 -3.90 18.11
CA THR A 142 7.77 -4.09 17.37
C THR A 142 8.78 -3.01 17.75
N ALA A 143 8.37 -1.74 17.84
CA ALA A 143 9.26 -0.64 18.25
C ALA A 143 9.84 -0.84 19.66
N ALA A 144 8.99 -1.16 20.65
CA ALA A 144 9.39 -1.46 22.03
C ALA A 144 10.50 -2.51 22.08
N PHE A 145 10.35 -3.59 21.30
CA PHE A 145 11.35 -4.65 21.23
C PHE A 145 12.64 -4.21 20.53
N LEU A 146 12.53 -3.48 19.41
CA LEU A 146 13.69 -2.98 18.66
C LEU A 146 14.54 -2.00 19.49
N PHE A 147 13.88 -1.11 20.23
CA PHE A 147 14.52 -0.10 21.08
C PHE A 147 14.84 -0.59 22.48
N GLN A 148 14.39 -1.79 22.86
CA GLN A 148 14.51 -2.33 24.22
C GLN A 148 13.94 -1.36 25.27
N LYS A 149 12.77 -0.79 24.97
CA LYS A 149 12.05 0.15 25.83
C LYS A 149 10.70 -0.42 26.21
N ASP A 150 10.18 0.02 27.35
CA ASP A 150 8.79 -0.22 27.71
C ASP A 150 7.85 0.40 26.66
N ILE A 151 6.73 -0.27 26.38
CA ILE A 151 5.77 0.17 25.36
C ILE A 151 5.17 1.55 25.68
N SER A 152 5.03 1.90 26.97
CA SER A 152 4.56 3.22 27.41
C SER A 152 5.51 4.37 27.07
N LEU A 153 6.76 4.06 26.74
CA LEU A 153 7.79 5.03 26.35
C LEU A 153 7.96 5.13 24.83
N ILE A 154 7.12 4.47 24.05
CA ILE A 154 7.15 4.53 22.58
C ILE A 154 6.35 5.74 22.10
N ASP A 155 7.08 6.74 21.62
CA ASP A 155 6.50 7.89 20.92
C ASP A 155 6.06 7.54 19.48
N GLU A 156 5.39 8.48 18.83
CA GLU A 156 4.88 8.32 17.46
C GLU A 156 6.01 8.08 16.43
N GLY A 157 7.18 8.70 16.62
CA GLY A 157 8.33 8.52 15.75
C GLY A 157 8.88 7.09 15.82
N ALA A 158 9.06 6.57 17.03
CA ALA A 158 9.49 5.21 17.31
C ALA A 158 8.46 4.19 16.80
N ARG A 159 7.16 4.44 17.03
CA ARG A 159 6.08 3.63 16.47
C ARG A 159 6.11 3.62 14.94
N GLY A 160 6.33 4.78 14.31
CA GLY A 160 6.49 4.93 12.86
C GLY A 160 7.64 4.09 12.32
N LEU A 161 8.76 4.01 13.04
CA LEU A 161 9.86 3.10 12.69
C LEU A 161 9.44 1.63 12.81
N GLY A 162 8.77 1.24 13.90
CA GLY A 162 8.25 -0.12 14.10
C GLY A 162 7.30 -0.54 12.98
N LYS A 163 6.42 0.37 12.53
CA LYS A 163 5.56 0.19 11.35
C LYS A 163 6.39 -0.10 10.10
N ARG A 164 7.39 0.73 9.81
CA ARG A 164 8.26 0.55 8.62
C ARG A 164 9.04 -0.76 8.65
N VAL A 165 9.57 -1.15 9.81
CA VAL A 165 10.28 -2.44 9.94
C VAL A 165 9.32 -3.60 9.72
N ASN A 166 8.12 -3.57 10.31
CA ASN A 166 7.10 -4.60 10.08
C ASN A 166 6.78 -4.75 8.58
N PHE A 167 6.48 -3.65 7.87
CA PHE A 167 6.19 -3.70 6.44
C PHE A 167 7.43 -4.12 5.61
N ALA A 168 8.61 -3.57 5.91
CA ALA A 168 9.84 -3.94 5.20
C ALA A 168 10.11 -5.44 5.33
N GLN A 169 9.93 -6.02 6.52
CA GLN A 169 10.13 -7.45 6.72
C GLN A 169 8.98 -8.29 6.18
N CYS A 170 7.74 -7.78 6.13
CA CYS A 170 6.66 -8.43 5.37
C CYS A 170 7.02 -8.61 3.89
N TYR A 171 7.82 -7.71 3.32
CA TYR A 171 8.36 -7.82 1.96
C TYR A 171 9.73 -8.47 1.89
N GLY A 172 10.28 -8.95 3.01
CA GLY A 172 11.60 -9.59 3.02
C GLY A 172 12.76 -8.66 2.67
N VAL A 173 12.63 -7.37 2.97
CA VAL A 173 13.65 -6.37 2.64
C VAL A 173 14.97 -6.70 3.35
N SER A 174 16.03 -6.82 2.55
CA SER A 174 17.39 -7.09 3.04
C SER A 174 18.03 -5.87 3.72
N SER A 175 19.17 -6.07 4.38
CA SER A 175 19.96 -4.99 4.99
C SER A 175 20.54 -3.98 4.01
N TYR A 176 20.53 -4.27 2.71
CA TYR A 176 20.82 -3.28 1.67
C TYR A 176 19.62 -2.38 1.35
N GLY A 177 18.39 -2.90 1.50
CA GLY A 177 17.16 -2.19 1.18
C GLY A 177 16.63 -1.36 2.34
N LEU A 178 16.74 -1.84 3.57
CA LEU A 178 16.20 -1.17 4.75
C LEU A 178 16.78 0.26 4.95
N PRO A 179 18.09 0.51 4.80
CA PRO A 179 18.63 1.87 4.86
C PRO A 179 18.00 2.83 3.84
N LYS A 180 17.69 2.35 2.63
CA LYS A 180 17.07 3.17 1.58
C LYS A 180 15.63 3.54 1.93
N ILE A 181 14.90 2.63 2.57
CA ILE A 181 13.53 2.89 3.05
C ILE A 181 13.56 3.94 4.16
N LEU A 182 14.43 3.76 5.15
CA LEU A 182 14.51 4.65 6.30
C LEU A 182 15.08 6.04 5.95
N LYS A 183 15.98 6.13 4.96
CA LYS A 183 16.52 7.41 4.49
C LYS A 183 15.45 8.36 3.96
N LYS A 184 14.36 7.84 3.38
CA LYS A 184 13.23 8.66 2.90
C LYS A 184 12.53 9.44 4.02
N GLU A 185 12.74 9.01 5.25
CA GLU A 185 12.11 9.53 6.47
C GLU A 185 13.11 10.31 7.33
N GLY A 186 14.28 10.64 6.76
CA GLY A 186 15.36 11.32 7.46
C GLY A 186 16.17 10.41 8.40
N ILE A 187 15.91 9.09 8.43
CA ILE A 187 16.62 8.15 9.29
C ILE A 187 17.77 7.50 8.51
N ILE A 188 19.00 7.89 8.82
CA ILE A 188 20.20 7.35 8.20
C ILE A 188 20.77 6.25 9.10
N ILE A 189 20.82 5.02 8.59
CA ILE A 189 21.45 3.89 9.27
C ILE A 189 22.49 3.22 8.38
N THR A 190 23.49 2.61 9.00
CA THR A 190 24.48 1.78 8.31
C THR A 190 23.89 0.40 7.98
N LYS A 191 24.56 -0.34 7.08
CA LYS A 191 24.20 -1.73 6.79
C LYS A 191 24.24 -2.61 8.04
N SER A 192 25.26 -2.45 8.89
CA SER A 192 25.39 -3.22 10.14
C SER A 192 24.24 -2.94 11.11
N GLN A 193 23.80 -1.69 11.22
CA GLN A 193 22.61 -1.34 12.00
C GLN A 193 21.34 -1.96 11.40
N ALA A 194 21.22 -1.99 10.07
CA ALA A 194 20.10 -2.66 9.40
C ALA A 194 20.09 -4.16 9.66
N ASP A 195 21.25 -4.84 9.58
CA ASP A 195 21.39 -6.25 9.93
C ASP A 195 20.96 -6.50 11.39
N TYR A 196 21.39 -5.64 12.31
CA TYR A 196 20.99 -5.73 13.72
C TYR A 196 19.47 -5.60 13.91
N ILE A 197 18.83 -4.62 13.28
CA ILE A 197 17.37 -4.41 13.34
C ILE A 197 16.62 -5.64 12.78
N ILE A 198 17.06 -6.17 11.64
CA ILE A 198 16.46 -7.35 11.01
C ILE A 198 16.59 -8.58 11.92
N ASN A 199 17.76 -8.76 12.54
CA ASN A 199 17.99 -9.85 13.49
C ASN A 199 17.10 -9.74 14.72
N LEU A 200 16.89 -8.52 15.26
CA LEU A 200 15.94 -8.31 16.35
C LEU A 200 14.50 -8.62 15.93
N PHE A 201 14.08 -8.21 14.73
CA PHE A 201 12.77 -8.56 14.21
C PHE A 201 12.57 -10.07 14.16
N TYR A 202 13.52 -10.84 13.62
CA TYR A 202 13.43 -12.30 13.57
C TYR A 202 13.57 -12.97 14.94
N ARG A 203 14.21 -12.33 15.91
CA ARG A 203 14.18 -12.80 17.31
C ARG A 203 12.81 -12.62 17.95
N LYS A 204 12.11 -11.52 17.66
CA LYS A 204 10.71 -11.32 18.11
C LYS A 204 9.74 -12.25 17.39
N TYR A 205 9.97 -12.48 16.10
CA TYR A 205 9.09 -13.27 15.23
C TYR A 205 9.83 -14.44 14.55
N PRO A 206 10.21 -15.48 15.32
CA PRO A 206 11.07 -16.56 14.83
C PRO A 206 10.39 -17.45 13.78
N ASN A 207 9.06 -17.58 13.78
CA ASN A 207 8.39 -18.40 12.78
C ASN A 207 8.31 -17.68 11.42
N ILE A 208 8.31 -16.34 11.41
CA ILE A 208 8.45 -15.57 10.16
C ILE A 208 9.81 -15.85 9.51
N TYR A 209 10.89 -15.91 10.30
CA TYR A 209 12.22 -16.27 9.78
C TYR A 209 12.22 -17.65 9.11
N ARG A 210 11.63 -18.66 9.78
CA ARG A 210 11.51 -20.02 9.24
C ARG A 210 10.68 -20.06 7.96
N PHE A 211 9.55 -19.35 7.95
CA PHE A 211 8.67 -19.25 6.80
C PHE A 211 9.37 -18.58 5.60
N HIS A 212 10.10 -17.48 5.81
CA HIS A 212 10.87 -16.84 4.75
C HIS A 212 11.95 -17.77 4.18
N ASN A 213 12.72 -18.45 5.03
CA ASN A 213 13.73 -19.41 4.58
C ASN A 213 13.13 -20.56 3.78
N MET A 214 11.96 -21.06 4.19
CA MET A 214 11.22 -22.05 3.43
C MET A 214 10.85 -21.49 2.04
N LEU A 215 10.20 -20.32 1.98
CA LEU A 215 9.83 -19.69 0.72
C LEU A 215 11.02 -19.44 -0.21
N LEU A 216 12.20 -19.11 0.32
CA LEU A 216 13.40 -18.87 -0.48
C LEU A 216 14.02 -20.16 -1.04
N THR A 217 13.77 -21.32 -0.43
CA THR A 217 14.42 -22.59 -0.80
C THR A 217 13.50 -23.60 -1.48
N SER A 218 12.17 -23.47 -1.34
CA SER A 218 11.18 -24.36 -1.95
C SER A 218 11.23 -24.37 -3.49
N ASP A 219 10.83 -25.47 -4.12
CA ASP A 219 10.76 -25.55 -5.59
C ASP A 219 9.59 -24.73 -6.18
N SER A 220 8.53 -24.56 -5.39
CA SER A 220 7.41 -23.68 -5.73
C SER A 220 6.97 -22.89 -4.49
N ILE A 221 6.37 -21.74 -4.73
CA ILE A 221 5.68 -20.93 -3.73
C ILE A 221 4.19 -20.88 -4.07
N ARG A 222 3.32 -20.75 -3.06
CA ARG A 222 1.85 -20.82 -3.25
C ARG A 222 1.09 -19.84 -2.37
N SER A 223 -0.01 -19.27 -2.87
CA SER A 223 -1.01 -18.51 -2.08
C SER A 223 -2.04 -19.45 -1.42
N VAL A 224 -2.93 -18.93 -0.56
CA VAL A 224 -4.02 -19.75 0.02
C VAL A 224 -4.99 -20.20 -1.07
N GLY A 225 -5.40 -19.29 -1.95
CA GLY A 225 -6.35 -19.56 -3.02
C GLY A 225 -5.81 -20.44 -4.14
N GLY A 226 -4.56 -20.90 -4.02
CA GLY A 226 -4.00 -21.96 -4.87
C GLY A 226 -3.16 -21.48 -6.04
N LYS A 227 -2.85 -20.18 -6.15
CA LYS A 227 -1.89 -19.69 -7.13
C LYS A 227 -0.51 -20.26 -6.84
N VAL A 228 0.15 -20.81 -7.86
CA VAL A 228 1.48 -21.44 -7.75
C VAL A 228 2.46 -20.69 -8.62
N TRP A 229 3.65 -20.40 -8.09
CA TRP A 229 4.78 -19.92 -8.89
C TRP A 229 5.93 -20.91 -8.85
N THR A 230 6.40 -21.30 -10.04
CA THR A 230 7.57 -22.16 -10.27
C THR A 230 8.68 -21.43 -11.02
N ASP A 231 8.40 -20.24 -11.56
CA ASP A 231 9.30 -19.43 -12.38
C ASP A 231 10.13 -18.42 -11.58
N ILE A 232 9.88 -18.27 -10.27
CA ILE A 232 10.60 -17.33 -9.41
C ILE A 232 11.85 -18.01 -8.84
N PRO A 233 13.07 -17.51 -9.17
CA PRO A 233 14.33 -18.11 -8.73
C PRO A 233 14.40 -18.28 -7.21
N LYS A 234 15.00 -19.38 -6.75
CA LYS A 234 15.33 -19.57 -5.33
C LYS A 234 16.23 -18.44 -4.86
N GLY A 235 16.03 -17.97 -3.63
CA GLY A 235 16.74 -16.81 -3.08
C GLY A 235 16.25 -15.43 -3.56
N ASP A 236 15.34 -15.34 -4.55
CA ASP A 236 14.74 -14.06 -4.93
C ASP A 236 13.79 -13.56 -3.82
N GLY A 237 13.99 -12.33 -3.34
CA GLY A 237 13.16 -11.71 -2.30
C GLY A 237 11.69 -11.56 -2.69
N LYS A 238 11.35 -11.56 -3.99
CA LYS A 238 9.95 -11.58 -4.45
C LYS A 238 9.18 -12.81 -3.96
N ARG A 239 9.88 -13.90 -3.62
CA ARG A 239 9.24 -15.09 -3.07
C ARG A 239 8.56 -14.83 -1.73
N LEU A 240 9.04 -13.83 -0.98
CA LEU A 240 8.57 -13.51 0.37
C LEU A 240 7.24 -12.77 0.37
N ASN A 241 6.97 -11.95 -0.65
CA ASN A 241 5.75 -11.14 -0.71
C ASN A 241 4.67 -11.68 -1.65
N LEU A 242 5.03 -12.39 -2.71
CA LEU A 242 4.08 -12.87 -3.72
C LEU A 242 2.92 -13.69 -3.10
N PRO A 243 3.16 -14.70 -2.23
CA PRO A 243 2.09 -15.46 -1.59
C PRO A 243 1.17 -14.60 -0.72
N ILE A 244 1.75 -13.64 0.00
CA ILE A 244 1.03 -12.77 0.93
C ILE A 244 0.09 -11.83 0.17
N GLN A 245 0.62 -11.15 -0.84
CA GLN A 245 -0.16 -10.21 -1.67
C GLN A 245 -1.24 -10.89 -2.49
N ALA A 246 -0.96 -12.10 -2.98
CA ALA A 246 -1.95 -12.89 -3.70
C ALA A 246 -3.07 -13.36 -2.79
N SER A 247 -2.74 -13.85 -1.60
CA SER A 247 -3.76 -14.28 -0.62
C SER A 247 -4.65 -13.10 -0.20
N ALA A 248 -4.08 -11.89 -0.07
CA ALA A 248 -4.86 -10.68 0.19
C ALA A 248 -5.81 -10.36 -0.98
N ALA A 249 -5.32 -10.45 -2.22
CA ALA A 249 -6.13 -10.22 -3.41
C ALA A 249 -7.24 -11.26 -3.58
N GLU A 250 -6.97 -12.53 -3.26
CA GLU A 250 -7.94 -13.63 -3.29
C GLU A 250 -9.05 -13.38 -2.27
N GLY A 251 -8.72 -13.11 -1.01
CA GLY A 251 -9.72 -12.81 0.03
C GLY A 251 -10.55 -11.55 -0.27
N PHE A 252 -9.91 -10.51 -0.81
CA PHE A 252 -10.63 -9.31 -1.24
C PHE A 252 -11.61 -9.60 -2.37
N LYS A 253 -11.21 -10.38 -3.38
CA LYS A 253 -12.11 -10.79 -4.48
C LYS A 253 -13.26 -11.66 -4.00
N GLU A 254 -13.03 -12.54 -3.04
CA GLU A 254 -14.10 -13.30 -2.41
C GLU A 254 -15.12 -12.38 -1.71
N GLY A 255 -14.64 -11.30 -1.07
CA GLY A 255 -15.51 -10.29 -0.49
C GLY A 255 -16.27 -9.48 -1.55
N LEU A 256 -15.61 -9.09 -2.64
CA LEU A 256 -16.25 -8.40 -3.76
C LEU A 256 -17.29 -9.28 -4.45
N LYS A 257 -17.07 -10.59 -4.55
CA LYS A 257 -18.06 -11.52 -5.07
C LYS A 257 -19.33 -11.50 -4.21
N LEU A 258 -19.20 -11.64 -2.90
CA LEU A 258 -20.33 -11.55 -1.97
C LEU A 258 -21.05 -10.21 -2.08
N LEU A 259 -20.30 -9.12 -2.21
CA LEU A 259 -20.87 -7.80 -2.40
C LEU A 259 -21.67 -7.69 -3.70
N VAL A 260 -21.16 -8.22 -4.81
CA VAL A 260 -21.89 -8.22 -6.09
C VAL A 260 -23.20 -8.98 -6.00
N GLU A 261 -23.24 -10.11 -5.28
CA GLU A 261 -24.47 -10.86 -5.01
C GLU A 261 -25.49 -10.01 -4.22
N GLU A 262 -25.05 -9.26 -3.21
CA GLU A 262 -25.93 -8.35 -2.46
C GLU A 262 -26.47 -7.18 -3.31
N LEU A 263 -25.69 -6.72 -4.29
CA LEU A 263 -26.08 -5.62 -5.19
C LEU A 263 -27.18 -6.00 -6.18
N GLU A 264 -27.40 -7.29 -6.46
CA GLU A 264 -28.48 -7.75 -7.34
C GLU A 264 -29.87 -7.29 -6.85
N SER A 265 -30.04 -7.21 -5.53
CA SER A 265 -31.26 -6.72 -4.89
C SER A 265 -31.26 -5.20 -4.62
N ARG A 266 -30.16 -4.50 -4.93
CA ARG A 266 -29.91 -3.08 -4.61
C ARG A 266 -29.36 -2.33 -5.82
N PRO A 267 -30.14 -2.19 -6.91
CA PRO A 267 -29.66 -1.64 -8.18
C PRO A 267 -29.20 -0.17 -8.09
N SER A 268 -29.63 0.57 -7.06
CA SER A 268 -29.19 1.94 -6.77
C SER A 268 -27.75 2.02 -6.25
N TRP A 269 -27.25 0.96 -5.62
CA TRP A 269 -25.91 0.95 -5.04
C TRP A 269 -24.88 0.64 -6.12
N LYS A 270 -23.75 1.36 -6.10
CA LYS A 270 -22.69 1.20 -7.10
C LYS A 270 -21.35 0.97 -6.43
N ILE A 271 -20.61 -0.05 -6.87
CA ILE A 271 -19.16 -0.12 -6.61
C ILE A 271 -18.50 0.88 -7.54
N VAL A 272 -17.97 1.97 -6.97
CA VAL A 272 -17.39 3.06 -7.76
C VAL A 272 -15.87 2.96 -7.85
N ASN A 273 -15.21 2.28 -6.92
CA ASN A 273 -13.77 2.04 -6.99
C ASN A 273 -13.32 0.85 -6.13
N VAL A 274 -12.19 0.23 -6.53
CA VAL A 274 -11.53 -0.86 -5.79
C VAL A 274 -10.01 -0.69 -5.80
N ILE A 275 -9.45 -0.21 -4.70
CA ILE A 275 -8.06 0.28 -4.65
C ILE A 275 -7.25 -0.56 -3.70
N HIS A 276 -6.39 -1.40 -4.26
CA HIS A 276 -5.66 -2.42 -3.51
C HIS A 276 -6.63 -3.34 -2.77
N ASP A 277 -6.86 -3.09 -1.50
CA ASP A 277 -7.70 -3.81 -0.55
C ASP A 277 -8.85 -2.95 0.01
N GLU A 278 -9.02 -1.74 -0.52
CA GLU A 278 -10.11 -0.78 -0.25
C GLU A 278 -11.24 -0.94 -1.29
N ALA A 279 -12.49 -1.01 -0.83
CA ALA A 279 -13.69 -0.97 -1.66
C ALA A 279 -14.50 0.30 -1.36
N ILE A 280 -15.01 0.94 -2.42
CA ILE A 280 -15.83 2.14 -2.31
C ILE A 280 -17.18 1.89 -2.96
N LEU A 281 -18.24 1.97 -2.15
CA LEU A 281 -19.62 2.00 -2.59
C LEU A 281 -20.12 3.45 -2.63
N GLU A 282 -20.94 3.76 -3.62
CA GLU A 282 -21.75 4.96 -3.66
C GLU A 282 -23.22 4.55 -3.48
N VAL A 283 -23.87 5.13 -2.47
CA VAL A 283 -25.23 4.77 -2.04
C VAL A 283 -26.02 6.01 -1.62
N ASN A 284 -27.35 5.91 -1.61
CA ASN A 284 -28.18 6.97 -1.06
C ASN A 284 -27.83 7.20 0.42
N LYS A 285 -27.75 8.47 0.84
CA LYS A 285 -27.38 8.82 2.23
C LYS A 285 -28.28 8.18 3.31
N TYR A 286 -29.54 7.87 2.98
CA TYR A 286 -30.47 7.22 3.91
C TYR A 286 -30.24 5.71 4.05
N GLU A 287 -29.47 5.10 3.14
CA GLU A 287 -29.12 3.68 3.12
C GLU A 287 -27.67 3.44 3.61
N ALA A 288 -26.94 4.48 3.98
CA ALA A 288 -25.49 4.44 4.20
C ALA A 288 -25.06 3.50 5.33
N GLU A 289 -25.76 3.48 6.47
CA GLU A 289 -25.46 2.55 7.57
C GLU A 289 -25.73 1.09 7.17
N GLN A 290 -26.82 0.82 6.45
CA GLN A 290 -27.09 -0.52 5.94
C GLN A 290 -26.00 -0.97 4.96
N ALA A 291 -25.57 -0.07 4.06
CA ALA A 291 -24.50 -0.34 3.11
C ALA A 291 -23.15 -0.59 3.80
N LYS A 292 -22.89 0.11 4.88
CA LYS A 292 -21.70 -0.09 5.72
C LYS A 292 -21.69 -1.48 6.34
N ASP A 293 -22.77 -1.88 6.99
CA ASP A 293 -22.87 -3.21 7.63
C ASP A 293 -22.71 -4.34 6.61
N ILE A 294 -23.35 -4.21 5.43
CA ILE A 294 -23.26 -5.21 4.35
C ILE A 294 -21.86 -5.26 3.75
N LEU A 295 -21.25 -4.10 3.48
CA LEU A 295 -19.89 -4.04 2.94
C LEU A 295 -18.88 -4.66 3.91
N GLU A 296 -18.98 -4.33 5.21
CA GLU A 296 -18.15 -4.89 6.25
C GLU A 296 -18.31 -6.41 6.34
N ASP A 297 -19.55 -6.93 6.35
CA ASP A 297 -19.81 -8.38 6.39
C ASP A 297 -19.24 -9.10 5.16
N CYS A 298 -19.47 -8.56 3.96
CA CYS A 298 -18.96 -9.14 2.71
C CYS A 298 -17.43 -9.23 2.72
N MET A 299 -16.75 -8.12 3.06
CA MET A 299 -15.30 -8.08 3.16
C MET A 299 -14.81 -9.06 4.22
N ARG A 300 -15.35 -8.99 5.44
CA ARG A 300 -14.99 -9.89 6.55
C ARG A 300 -15.09 -11.36 6.14
N ARG A 301 -16.24 -11.80 5.62
CA ARG A 301 -16.49 -13.19 5.19
C ARG A 301 -15.61 -13.61 4.03
N GLY A 302 -15.35 -12.71 3.09
CA GLY A 302 -14.43 -12.96 1.97
C GLY A 302 -13.02 -13.28 2.46
N MET A 303 -12.50 -12.45 3.37
CA MET A 303 -11.17 -12.64 3.92
C MET A 303 -11.08 -13.79 4.92
N GLU A 304 -12.15 -14.14 5.62
CA GLU A 304 -12.22 -15.33 6.48
C GLU A 304 -12.06 -16.65 5.69
N LYS A 305 -12.19 -16.63 4.36
CA LYS A 305 -11.79 -17.77 3.53
C LYS A 305 -10.27 -17.98 3.53
N ILE A 306 -9.51 -16.90 3.71
CA ILE A 306 -8.04 -16.86 3.74
C ILE A 306 -7.51 -16.94 5.17
N LEU A 307 -8.05 -16.12 6.08
CA LEU A 307 -7.66 -16.03 7.49
C LEU A 307 -8.62 -16.83 8.37
N LYS A 308 -8.10 -17.88 9.01
CA LYS A 308 -8.84 -18.79 9.90
C LYS A 308 -8.57 -18.55 11.38
N VAL A 309 -7.45 -17.94 11.71
CA VAL A 309 -6.97 -17.79 13.08
C VAL A 309 -6.83 -16.32 13.47
N VAL A 310 -6.34 -15.48 12.57
CA VAL A 310 -6.15 -14.04 12.81
C VAL A 310 -7.46 -13.30 12.51
N PRO A 311 -7.97 -12.44 13.42
CA PRO A 311 -9.23 -11.75 13.21
C PRO A 311 -9.14 -10.80 12.00
N VAL A 312 -10.14 -10.87 11.12
CA VAL A 312 -10.31 -9.90 10.04
C VAL A 312 -10.91 -8.63 10.63
N VAL A 313 -10.33 -7.48 10.28
CA VAL A 313 -10.83 -6.17 10.71
C VAL A 313 -10.87 -5.28 9.48
N VAL A 314 -12.03 -4.68 9.23
CA VAL A 314 -12.26 -3.72 8.15
C VAL A 314 -12.50 -2.37 8.81
N ASP A 315 -11.78 -1.34 8.37
CA ASP A 315 -12.02 0.03 8.79
C ASP A 315 -13.08 0.63 7.87
N MET A 316 -14.17 1.12 8.48
CA MET A 316 -15.37 1.54 7.76
C MET A 316 -15.60 3.03 7.92
N LYS A 317 -15.78 3.73 6.79
CA LYS A 317 -15.99 5.18 6.77
C LYS A 317 -17.15 5.55 5.84
N ILE A 318 -18.07 6.38 6.33
CA ILE A 318 -19.07 7.07 5.51
C ILE A 318 -18.55 8.47 5.24
N ALA A 319 -18.51 8.89 3.97
CA ALA A 319 -17.91 10.17 3.59
C ALA A 319 -18.65 10.86 2.45
N ASN A 320 -18.69 12.19 2.50
CA ASN A 320 -19.28 13.02 1.44
C ASN A 320 -18.31 13.28 0.27
N LYS A 321 -17.07 12.83 0.40
CA LYS A 321 -16.03 12.88 -0.63
C LYS A 321 -15.06 11.72 -0.38
N TRP A 322 -14.27 11.35 -1.38
CA TRP A 322 -13.31 10.27 -1.16
C TRP A 322 -12.14 10.76 -0.30
N GLU A 323 -12.01 10.16 0.88
CA GLU A 323 -10.94 10.45 1.82
C GLU A 323 -10.39 9.13 2.35
N LYS A 324 -9.09 9.12 2.65
CA LYS A 324 -8.49 8.02 3.40
C LYS A 324 -8.66 8.21 4.91
#